data_AF-A0A084J9W0-F1
#
_entry.id   AF-A0A084J9W0-F1
#
_cell.length_a   1.000
_cell.length_b   1.000
_cell.length_c   1.000
_cell.angle_alpha   90.00
_cell.angle_beta   90.00
_cell.angle_gamma   90.00
#
_symmetry.space_group_name_H-M   'P 1'
#
loop_
_entity.id
_entity.type
_entity.pdbx_description
1 polymer ?
#
loop_
_entity_poly.entity_id
_entity_poly.type
_entity_poly.pdbx_seq_one_letter_code
_entity_poly.pdbx_strand_id
1 'polypeptide(L)'
;MKKRVLALGCGLMAAATILAGCSSNLKQAPTTAAPTEAATTEAPTTQAEATTEAAKTEAAGGALSTGYAAISSIGKSTDAGEKDGLAEVDTMFAAVLVDGSGKIVDCKIDSVQTKVNFSKEGKLLTDLGTVVESKNELGEKYGMKKASGISKEWNEQADGFAKYVIGKTADEVKGIAVSADGVADDADLKATITVHIGDFINVVEQAVANAKSAGAQTGDKLGYGIVTGISKSKDAAADAAGVAQAYSTYTIASFGADGKITSCVIDASQVNVNFDAAGKITSDLKAADFKTKNQLGEAYGMKKASAIGKEWNEQAASFAAYATGKTASEITGLAIDENEGAPTDADLKASVTVGIGDFQTGISKAEANAK
;
A
#
# COMPACT_ATOMS: atom_id res chain seq x y z
N MET A 1 -9.70 -31.90 37.16
CA MET A 1 -8.42 -31.15 37.18
C MET A 1 -7.27 -32.08 36.80
N LYS A 2 -6.70 -31.92 35.60
CA LYS A 2 -5.34 -32.35 35.23
C LYS A 2 -5.03 -31.71 33.87
N LYS A 3 -4.10 -30.76 33.88
CA LYS A 3 -3.63 -29.98 32.73
C LYS A 3 -3.01 -30.91 31.68
N ARG A 4 -3.31 -30.67 30.39
CA ARG A 4 -2.54 -31.22 29.27
C ARG A 4 -1.80 -30.08 28.60
N VAL A 5 -0.47 -30.15 28.69
CA VAL A 5 0.49 -29.35 27.94
C VAL A 5 0.64 -30.01 26.57
N LEU A 6 0.44 -29.25 25.49
CA LEU A 6 0.78 -29.69 24.14
C LEU A 6 1.96 -28.86 23.67
N ALA A 7 3.13 -29.50 23.57
CA ALA A 7 4.33 -28.94 22.97
C ALA A 7 4.30 -29.18 21.46
N LEU A 8 4.44 -28.12 20.66
CA LEU A 8 4.58 -28.22 19.21
C LEU A 8 6.07 -28.17 18.87
N GLY A 9 6.60 -29.29 18.38
CA GLY A 9 8.00 -29.48 18.01
C GLY A 9 8.34 -28.87 16.66
N CYS A 10 9.43 -28.12 16.64
CA CYS A 10 10.10 -27.55 15.48
C CYS A 10 10.83 -28.66 14.69
N GLY A 11 10.58 -28.78 13.39
CA GLY A 11 11.23 -29.76 12.52
C GLY A 11 11.90 -29.08 11.32
N LEU A 12 13.20 -28.83 11.43
CA LEU A 12 14.09 -28.52 10.32
C LEU A 12 14.16 -29.72 9.37
N MET A 13 14.04 -29.49 8.06
CA MET A 13 14.49 -30.46 7.05
C MET A 13 15.24 -29.74 5.95
N ALA A 14 16.56 -29.96 5.93
CA ALA A 14 17.43 -29.66 4.82
C ALA A 14 17.33 -30.80 3.79
N ALA A 15 17.15 -30.47 2.51
CA ALA A 15 17.26 -31.41 1.42
C ALA A 15 18.12 -30.80 0.30
N ALA A 16 19.31 -31.36 0.14
CA ALA A 16 20.17 -31.17 -1.02
C ALA A 16 19.75 -32.15 -2.11
N THR A 17 19.59 -31.69 -3.35
CA THR A 17 19.54 -32.56 -4.53
C THR A 17 20.45 -32.01 -5.62
N ILE A 18 21.37 -32.88 -6.02
CA ILE A 18 22.26 -32.75 -7.17
C ILE A 18 21.52 -33.32 -8.38
N LEU A 19 21.43 -32.58 -9.49
CA LEU A 19 21.20 -33.19 -10.81
C LEU A 19 22.16 -32.60 -11.85
N ALA A 20 22.92 -33.50 -12.46
CA ALA A 20 23.75 -33.28 -13.64
C ALA A 20 22.90 -33.41 -14.92
N GLY A 21 23.36 -32.76 -15.99
CA GLY A 21 22.57 -32.42 -17.18
C GLY A 21 22.45 -33.50 -18.26
N CYS A 22 21.79 -33.09 -19.35
CA CYS A 22 22.10 -33.47 -20.73
C CYS A 22 21.44 -32.48 -21.70
N SER A 23 22.25 -31.94 -22.62
CA SER A 23 21.87 -31.07 -23.72
C SER A 23 21.51 -31.89 -24.96
N SER A 24 20.59 -31.40 -25.79
CA SER A 24 20.78 -31.40 -27.25
C SER A 24 19.71 -30.57 -27.98
N ASN A 25 20.25 -29.67 -28.81
CA ASN A 25 19.63 -28.86 -29.87
C ASN A 25 18.62 -29.61 -30.75
N LEU A 26 17.64 -28.88 -31.33
CA LEU A 26 17.36 -28.88 -32.77
C LEU A 26 16.57 -27.63 -33.22
N LYS A 27 17.29 -26.82 -34.00
CA LYS A 27 16.97 -25.94 -35.14
C LYS A 27 15.55 -25.44 -35.44
N GLN A 28 15.55 -24.14 -35.71
CA GLN A 28 14.56 -23.28 -36.35
C GLN A 28 14.70 -23.28 -37.89
N ALA A 29 13.64 -22.75 -38.55
CA ALA A 29 13.57 -22.05 -39.86
C ALA A 29 13.03 -22.85 -41.08
N PRO A 30 12.52 -22.20 -42.16
CA PRO A 30 11.83 -20.89 -42.29
C PRO A 30 10.60 -20.89 -43.26
N THR A 31 9.85 -19.77 -43.24
CA THR A 31 9.19 -18.94 -44.30
C THR A 31 9.00 -19.55 -45.73
N THR A 32 7.88 -19.37 -46.45
CA THR A 32 7.59 -18.20 -47.34
C THR A 32 6.20 -18.27 -48.00
N ALA A 33 5.64 -17.09 -48.31
CA ALA A 33 4.44 -16.70 -49.06
C ALA A 33 4.32 -17.33 -50.50
N ALA A 34 3.28 -17.18 -51.34
CA ALA A 34 2.25 -16.15 -51.56
C ALA A 34 1.15 -16.73 -52.53
N PRO A 35 0.22 -15.95 -53.14
CA PRO A 35 -1.22 -16.26 -53.23
C PRO A 35 -1.68 -16.80 -54.59
N THR A 36 -2.95 -17.22 -54.69
CA THR A 36 -3.62 -17.40 -55.98
C THR A 36 -5.08 -16.92 -55.91
N GLU A 37 -5.50 -16.43 -57.07
CA GLU A 37 -6.53 -15.45 -57.39
C GLU A 37 -7.97 -15.98 -57.35
N ALA A 38 -8.87 -15.01 -57.50
CA ALA A 38 -10.31 -15.06 -57.36
C ALA A 38 -11.06 -16.06 -58.26
N ALA A 39 -12.21 -16.53 -57.74
CA ALA A 39 -13.36 -16.88 -58.56
C ALA A 39 -14.66 -16.48 -57.82
N THR A 40 -15.38 -15.56 -58.43
CA THR A 40 -16.72 -15.09 -58.11
C THR A 40 -17.79 -16.15 -58.33
N THR A 41 -18.70 -16.31 -57.36
CA THR A 41 -20.03 -16.88 -57.59
C THR A 41 -21.04 -16.20 -56.65
N GLU A 42 -22.12 -15.67 -57.23
CA GLU A 42 -23.19 -14.97 -56.53
C GLU A 42 -24.32 -15.89 -56.03
N ALA A 43 -24.93 -15.42 -54.93
CA ALA A 43 -26.31 -15.62 -54.43
C ALA A 43 -26.69 -16.99 -53.80
N PRO A 44 -27.64 -17.03 -52.82
CA PRO A 44 -28.63 -16.01 -52.47
C PRO A 44 -28.74 -15.60 -50.99
N THR A 45 -29.49 -14.50 -50.83
CA THR A 45 -29.98 -13.78 -49.66
C THR A 45 -30.66 -14.63 -48.58
N THR A 46 -30.24 -14.41 -47.32
CA THR A 46 -31.07 -14.65 -46.13
C THR A 46 -30.98 -13.41 -45.23
N GLN A 47 -32.12 -12.75 -45.03
CA GLN A 47 -32.29 -11.65 -44.08
C GLN A 47 -32.00 -12.15 -42.66
N ALA A 48 -31.04 -11.52 -41.98
CA ALA A 48 -30.95 -11.54 -40.54
C ALA A 48 -31.38 -10.15 -40.05
N GLU A 49 -32.44 -10.11 -39.25
CA GLU A 49 -32.92 -8.92 -38.55
C GLU A 49 -31.79 -8.41 -37.64
N ALA A 50 -31.23 -7.25 -38.00
CA ALA A 50 -30.34 -6.50 -37.13
C ALA A 50 -31.21 -5.78 -36.09
N THR A 51 -31.39 -6.41 -34.92
CA THR A 51 -31.71 -5.68 -33.70
C THR A 51 -30.55 -4.71 -33.44
N THR A 52 -30.81 -3.43 -33.72
CA THR A 52 -29.99 -2.31 -33.25
C THR A 52 -30.06 -2.28 -31.72
N GLU A 53 -29.15 -3.04 -31.10
CA GLU A 53 -28.71 -2.76 -29.74
C GLU A 53 -28.07 -1.38 -29.80
N ALA A 54 -28.77 -0.40 -29.23
CA ALA A 54 -28.21 0.92 -29.01
C ALA A 54 -26.94 0.73 -28.18
N ALA A 55 -25.80 0.77 -28.86
CA ALA A 55 -24.52 0.96 -28.23
C ALA A 55 -24.69 2.20 -27.35
N LYS A 56 -24.80 1.97 -26.04
CA LYS A 56 -24.51 2.99 -25.04
C LYS A 56 -23.11 3.44 -25.42
N THR A 57 -23.06 4.58 -26.09
CA THR A 57 -21.85 5.37 -26.19
C THR A 57 -21.60 5.79 -24.75
N GLU A 58 -20.84 4.98 -24.01
CA GLU A 58 -20.14 5.48 -22.84
C GLU A 58 -19.37 6.70 -23.35
N ALA A 59 -19.73 7.86 -22.83
CA ALA A 59 -19.01 9.07 -23.09
C ALA A 59 -17.53 8.77 -22.78
N ALA A 60 -16.66 8.92 -23.77
CA ALA A 60 -15.23 9.00 -23.56
C ALA A 60 -14.96 10.29 -22.75
N GLY A 61 -15.17 10.18 -21.44
CA GLY A 61 -15.15 11.29 -20.49
C GLY A 61 -14.37 10.87 -19.25
N GLY A 62 -13.04 10.94 -19.37
CA GLY A 62 -12.17 11.23 -18.22
C GLY A 62 -11.76 10.10 -17.29
N ALA A 63 -11.50 8.88 -17.77
CA ALA A 63 -10.90 7.83 -16.94
C ALA A 63 -9.57 8.30 -16.31
N LEU A 64 -9.39 8.02 -15.01
CA LEU A 64 -8.19 8.32 -14.23
C LEU A 64 -7.51 7.03 -13.75
N SER A 65 -6.21 7.11 -13.52
CA SER A 65 -5.43 6.04 -12.88
C SER A 65 -5.24 6.36 -11.40
N THR A 66 -5.35 5.35 -10.55
CA THR A 66 -5.13 5.44 -9.10
C THR A 66 -3.72 4.96 -8.78
N GLY A 67 -2.94 5.79 -8.11
CA GLY A 67 -1.56 5.50 -7.72
C GLY A 67 -1.31 5.71 -6.24
N TYR A 68 -0.30 5.04 -5.70
CA TYR A 68 0.16 5.23 -4.33
C TYR A 68 1.61 4.76 -4.16
N ALA A 69 2.23 5.24 -3.09
CA ALA A 69 3.49 4.72 -2.59
C ALA A 69 3.54 4.82 -1.07
N ALA A 70 4.22 3.87 -0.45
CA ALA A 70 4.58 3.88 0.96
C ALA A 70 6.07 3.58 1.07
N ILE A 71 6.84 4.50 1.65
CA ILE A 71 8.30 4.40 1.77
C ILE A 71 8.64 4.43 3.25
N SER A 72 9.22 3.34 3.75
CA SER A 72 9.58 3.20 5.16
C SER A 72 11.07 3.39 5.41
N SER A 73 11.40 3.81 6.63
CA SER A 73 12.76 3.88 7.16
C SER A 73 12.76 3.51 8.63
N ILE A 74 13.84 2.87 9.07
CA ILE A 74 14.07 2.55 10.48
C ILE A 74 15.25 3.34 11.09
N GLY A 75 15.81 4.27 10.32
CA GLY A 75 17.10 4.92 10.64
C GLY A 75 17.10 5.78 11.91
N LYS A 76 15.94 6.09 12.47
CA LYS A 76 15.80 6.81 13.76
C LYS A 76 15.73 5.91 14.98
N SER A 77 15.83 4.61 14.78
CA SER A 77 15.86 3.66 15.89
C SER A 77 17.17 3.77 16.68
N THR A 78 17.11 3.54 17.99
CA THR A 78 18.26 3.63 18.90
C THR A 78 18.30 2.44 19.86
N ASP A 79 19.49 1.93 20.13
CA ASP A 79 19.72 0.92 21.16
C ASP A 79 19.20 1.35 22.53
N ALA A 80 18.90 0.36 23.38
CA ALA A 80 18.77 0.56 24.81
C ALA A 80 20.14 0.69 25.48
N GLY A 81 20.15 1.38 26.62
CA GLY A 81 21.31 1.59 27.48
C GLY A 81 20.88 2.11 28.85
N GLU A 82 21.34 3.30 29.23
CA GLU A 82 20.82 3.99 30.42
C GLU A 82 19.39 4.48 30.23
N LYS A 83 19.02 4.76 28.98
CA LYS A 83 17.64 5.04 28.55
C LYS A 83 17.08 3.82 27.83
N ASP A 84 15.76 3.75 27.79
CA ASP A 84 15.06 2.77 26.97
C ASP A 84 15.48 2.91 25.50
N GLY A 85 15.56 1.78 24.82
CA GLY A 85 15.73 1.71 23.39
C GLY A 85 14.43 2.07 22.68
N LEU A 86 14.59 2.53 21.44
CA LEU A 86 13.48 2.96 20.60
C LEU A 86 13.61 2.29 19.23
N ALA A 87 12.62 1.47 18.88
CA ALA A 87 12.39 1.06 17.51
C ALA A 87 11.41 2.06 16.88
N GLU A 88 11.88 2.84 15.91
CA GLU A 88 11.06 3.81 15.17
C GLU A 88 11.01 3.40 13.69
N VAL A 89 9.79 3.12 13.21
CA VAL A 89 9.49 2.95 11.79
C VAL A 89 8.76 4.20 11.32
N ASP A 90 9.45 5.02 10.54
CA ASP A 90 8.85 6.14 9.81
C ASP A 90 8.36 5.64 8.46
N THR A 91 7.09 5.87 8.13
CA THR A 91 6.55 5.62 6.79
C THR A 91 6.06 6.93 6.21
N MET A 92 6.53 7.29 5.02
CA MET A 92 5.97 8.36 4.18
C MET A 92 5.02 7.74 3.17
N PHE A 93 3.83 8.32 3.00
CA PHE A 93 2.78 7.80 2.14
C PHE A 93 2.24 8.88 1.22
N ALA A 94 1.94 8.52 -0.02
CA ALA A 94 1.14 9.34 -0.92
C ALA A 94 0.15 8.48 -1.72
N ALA A 95 -1.01 9.07 -2.02
CA ALA A 95 -1.98 8.57 -2.98
C ALA A 95 -2.22 9.66 -4.04
N VAL A 96 -2.43 9.25 -5.29
CA VAL A 96 -2.69 10.16 -6.42
C VAL A 96 -3.78 9.63 -7.34
N LEU A 97 -4.51 10.55 -7.96
CA LEU A 97 -5.24 10.31 -9.20
C LEU A 97 -4.47 10.95 -10.35
N VAL A 98 -4.34 10.24 -11.47
CA VAL A 98 -3.53 10.66 -12.63
C VAL A 98 -4.38 10.60 -13.90
N ASP A 99 -4.34 11.64 -14.72
CA ASP A 99 -5.04 11.67 -16.00
C ASP A 99 -4.34 10.86 -17.10
N GLY A 100 -4.97 10.75 -18.27
CA GLY A 100 -4.40 10.03 -19.42
C GLY A 100 -3.11 10.65 -19.98
N SER A 101 -2.72 11.85 -19.57
CA SER A 101 -1.46 12.51 -19.93
C SER A 101 -0.37 12.33 -18.87
N GLY A 102 -0.64 11.56 -17.81
CA GLY A 102 0.31 11.36 -16.71
C GLY A 102 0.37 12.53 -15.72
N LYS A 103 -0.61 13.44 -15.72
CA LYS A 103 -0.67 14.58 -14.80
C LYS A 103 -1.51 14.27 -13.57
N ILE A 104 -1.04 14.72 -12.42
CA ILE A 104 -1.73 14.55 -11.14
C ILE A 104 -3.02 15.40 -11.13
N VAL A 105 -4.15 14.78 -10.83
CA VAL A 105 -5.47 15.43 -10.70
C VAL A 105 -5.86 15.62 -9.23
N ASP A 106 -5.45 14.70 -8.37
CA ASP A 106 -5.62 14.77 -6.91
C ASP A 106 -4.40 14.12 -6.24
N CYS A 107 -4.00 14.61 -5.08
CA CYS A 107 -2.87 14.11 -4.30
C CYS A 107 -3.19 14.21 -2.81
N LYS A 108 -2.92 13.13 -2.08
CA LYS A 108 -2.97 13.09 -0.62
C LYS A 108 -1.63 12.58 -0.10
N ILE A 109 -1.09 13.23 0.93
CA ILE A 109 0.19 12.87 1.54
C ILE A 109 -0.02 12.72 3.05
N ASP A 110 0.57 11.67 3.61
CA ASP A 110 0.55 11.40 5.05
C ASP A 110 1.85 10.74 5.49
N SER A 111 2.06 10.64 6.79
CA SER A 111 3.17 9.92 7.36
C SER A 111 2.76 9.28 8.68
N VAL A 112 3.32 8.11 8.96
CA VAL A 112 3.15 7.41 10.24
C VAL A 112 4.51 7.28 10.89
N GLN A 113 4.58 7.55 12.21
CA GLN A 113 5.77 7.34 13.02
C GLN A 113 5.46 6.28 14.07
N THR A 114 5.80 5.03 13.77
CA THR A 114 5.51 3.91 14.66
C THR A 114 6.65 3.75 15.65
N LYS A 115 6.38 3.98 16.94
CA LYS A 115 7.39 3.97 18.00
C LYS A 115 7.14 2.86 19.00
N VAL A 116 8.08 1.94 19.13
CA VAL A 116 8.05 0.82 20.08
C VAL A 116 9.27 0.91 20.98
N ASN A 117 9.06 1.18 22.27
CA ASN A 117 10.13 1.26 23.26
C ASN A 117 10.45 -0.14 23.78
N PHE A 118 11.72 -0.38 24.09
CA PHE A 118 12.20 -1.63 24.69
C PHE A 118 13.31 -1.39 25.71
N SER A 119 13.42 -2.23 26.73
CA SER A 119 14.41 -2.09 27.80
C SER A 119 15.78 -2.64 27.40
N LYS A 120 16.79 -2.39 28.24
CA LYS A 120 18.15 -2.97 28.10
C LYS A 120 18.20 -4.49 28.29
N GLU A 121 17.12 -5.10 28.78
CA GLU A 121 16.93 -6.55 28.88
C GLU A 121 16.16 -7.10 27.66
N GLY A 122 15.95 -6.28 26.62
CA GLY A 122 15.19 -6.65 25.43
C GLY A 122 13.71 -6.91 25.71
N LYS A 123 13.11 -6.17 26.65
CA LYS A 123 11.68 -6.27 26.98
C LYS A 123 10.90 -5.13 26.37
N LEU A 124 9.79 -5.43 25.70
CA LEU A 124 8.91 -4.39 25.17
C LEU A 124 8.29 -3.58 26.31
N LEU A 125 8.25 -2.27 26.11
CA LEU A 125 7.73 -1.30 27.08
C LEU A 125 6.47 -0.60 26.55
N THR A 126 6.34 -0.47 25.23
CA THR A 126 5.10 0.03 24.61
C THR A 126 4.01 -1.03 24.69
N ASP A 127 2.81 -0.64 25.09
CA ASP A 127 1.62 -1.51 25.08
C ASP A 127 1.30 -1.96 23.64
N LEU A 128 1.18 -3.27 23.43
CA LEU A 128 0.87 -3.86 22.12
C LEU A 128 -0.53 -3.49 21.60
N GLY A 129 -1.42 -3.01 22.48
CA GLY A 129 -2.72 -2.43 22.12
C GLY A 129 -2.68 -0.96 21.70
N THR A 130 -1.50 -0.33 21.66
CA THR A 130 -1.37 1.08 21.29
C THR A 130 -1.89 1.33 19.87
N VAL A 131 -2.82 2.28 19.76
CA VAL A 131 -3.29 2.80 18.47
C VAL A 131 -2.22 3.75 17.92
N VAL A 132 -1.73 3.47 16.72
CA VAL A 132 -0.74 4.31 16.04
C VAL A 132 -1.48 5.20 15.04
N GLU A 133 -1.64 6.48 15.40
CA GLU A 133 -2.24 7.51 14.55
C GLU A 133 -1.23 8.04 13.52
N SER A 134 -1.68 8.33 12.29
CA SER A 134 -0.87 9.07 11.31
C SER A 134 -0.71 10.54 11.70
N LYS A 135 0.20 11.26 11.04
CA LYS A 135 0.37 12.70 11.27
C LYS A 135 -0.87 13.50 10.88
N ASN A 136 -1.61 13.09 9.85
CA ASN A 136 -2.87 13.74 9.52
C ASN A 136 -3.98 13.45 10.53
N GLU A 137 -4.01 12.24 11.11
CA GLU A 137 -4.95 11.90 12.19
C GLU A 137 -4.62 12.65 13.49
N LEU A 138 -3.33 12.81 13.80
CA LEU A 138 -2.88 13.63 14.93
C LEU A 138 -3.26 15.10 14.74
N GLY A 139 -3.13 15.64 13.53
CA GLY A 139 -3.41 17.05 13.23
C GLY A 139 -2.68 17.98 14.20
N GLU A 140 -3.42 18.81 14.93
CA GLU A 140 -2.85 19.72 15.95
C GLU A 140 -2.15 19.00 17.10
N LYS A 141 -2.52 17.75 17.41
CA LYS A 141 -1.84 16.96 18.45
C LYS A 141 -0.39 16.65 18.08
N TYR A 142 -0.04 16.70 16.79
CA TYR A 142 1.35 16.52 16.36
C TYR A 142 2.25 17.66 16.86
N GLY A 143 1.70 18.88 16.97
CA GLY A 143 2.33 20.01 17.67
C GLY A 143 3.43 20.72 16.89
N MET A 144 3.47 20.59 15.57
CA MET A 144 4.48 21.19 14.71
C MET A 144 4.31 22.71 14.56
N LYS A 145 3.12 23.29 14.76
CA LYS A 145 2.87 24.74 14.63
C LYS A 145 3.92 25.59 15.35
N LYS A 146 4.38 25.15 16.52
CA LYS A 146 5.37 25.87 17.35
C LYS A 146 6.77 25.93 16.74
N ALA A 147 7.14 24.92 15.94
CA ALA A 147 8.43 24.82 15.28
C ALA A 147 8.39 25.26 13.81
N SER A 148 7.19 25.38 13.23
CA SER A 148 6.98 25.79 11.84
C SER A 148 7.23 27.29 11.67
N GLY A 149 8.10 27.66 10.73
CA GLY A 149 8.36 29.06 10.37
C GLY A 149 7.16 29.80 9.76
N ILE A 150 6.10 29.05 9.39
CA ILE A 150 4.86 29.58 8.80
C ILE A 150 3.63 29.31 9.67
N SER A 151 3.82 28.91 10.93
CA SER A 151 2.74 28.63 11.90
C SER A 151 1.70 27.61 11.42
N LYS A 152 2.12 26.64 10.59
CA LYS A 152 1.28 25.55 10.08
C LYS A 152 1.67 24.22 10.71
N GLU A 153 0.68 23.38 10.99
CA GLU A 153 0.92 21.98 11.35
C GLU A 153 1.51 21.19 10.17
N TRP A 154 2.03 20.00 10.47
CA TRP A 154 2.61 19.12 9.44
C TRP A 154 1.58 18.76 8.36
N ASN A 155 0.35 18.44 8.74
CA ASN A 155 -0.72 18.08 7.80
C ASN A 155 -1.11 19.25 6.88
N GLU A 156 -1.14 20.49 7.40
CA GLU A 156 -1.38 21.69 6.60
C GLU A 156 -0.25 21.97 5.60
N GLN A 157 0.99 21.65 5.96
CA GLN A 157 2.14 21.76 5.07
C GLN A 157 2.15 20.66 4.00
N ALA A 158 1.80 19.43 4.38
CA ALA A 158 1.67 18.30 3.46
C ALA A 158 0.57 18.54 2.42
N ASP A 159 -0.58 19.08 2.84
CA ASP A 159 -1.65 19.51 1.93
C ASP A 159 -1.21 20.66 1.01
N GLY A 160 -0.37 21.58 1.50
CA GLY A 160 0.27 22.62 0.68
C GLY A 160 1.11 22.03 -0.46
N PHE A 161 1.97 21.07 -0.15
CA PHE A 161 2.77 20.36 -1.16
C PHE A 161 1.88 19.55 -2.12
N ALA A 162 0.88 18.83 -1.60
CA ALA A 162 -0.05 18.05 -2.40
C ALA A 162 -0.83 18.90 -3.41
N LYS A 163 -1.25 20.11 -3.03
CA LYS A 163 -1.88 21.08 -3.94
C LYS A 163 -0.91 21.63 -4.98
N TYR A 164 0.34 21.86 -4.59
CA TYR A 164 1.37 22.37 -5.51
C TYR A 164 1.67 21.40 -6.66
N VAL A 165 1.59 20.09 -6.43
CA VAL A 165 1.89 19.07 -7.46
C VAL A 165 0.73 18.78 -8.41
N ILE A 166 -0.47 19.32 -8.16
CA ILE A 166 -1.61 19.16 -9.09
C ILE A 166 -1.25 19.76 -10.46
N GLY A 167 -1.58 19.03 -11.53
CA GLY A 167 -1.26 19.36 -12.92
C GLY A 167 0.17 19.02 -13.35
N LYS A 168 1.02 18.53 -12.43
CA LYS A 168 2.39 18.10 -12.73
C LYS A 168 2.46 16.61 -13.09
N THR A 169 3.43 16.24 -13.92
CA THR A 169 3.85 14.85 -14.14
C THR A 169 4.87 14.40 -13.10
N ALA A 170 5.19 13.10 -13.07
CA ALA A 170 6.25 12.57 -12.21
C ALA A 170 7.61 13.28 -12.43
N ASP A 171 7.98 13.54 -13.68
CA ASP A 171 9.24 14.24 -14.01
C ASP A 171 9.24 15.70 -13.53
N GLU A 172 8.10 16.39 -13.65
CA GLU A 172 7.94 17.75 -13.13
C GLU A 172 8.00 17.80 -11.60
N VAL A 173 7.45 16.79 -10.90
CA VAL A 173 7.57 16.64 -9.44
C VAL A 173 9.01 16.36 -9.02
N LYS A 174 9.68 15.44 -9.72
CA LYS A 174 11.10 15.12 -9.50
C LYS A 174 12.01 16.34 -9.70
N GLY A 175 11.65 17.22 -10.63
CA GLY A 175 12.36 18.46 -10.93
C GLY A 175 12.10 19.62 -9.97
N ILE A 176 11.29 19.44 -8.93
CA ILE A 176 11.05 20.50 -7.93
C ILE A 176 12.38 20.89 -7.28
N ALA A 177 12.70 22.19 -7.34
CA ALA A 177 13.94 22.70 -6.79
C ALA A 177 13.95 22.58 -5.26
N VAL A 178 15.05 22.01 -4.75
CA VAL A 178 15.34 21.83 -3.33
C VAL A 178 16.61 22.58 -2.99
N SER A 179 16.56 23.41 -1.96
CA SER A 179 17.71 24.14 -1.43
C SER A 179 18.73 23.21 -0.79
N ALA A 180 19.92 23.74 -0.46
CA ALA A 180 20.94 23.01 0.27
C ALA A 180 20.46 22.52 1.66
N ASP A 181 19.53 23.25 2.28
CA ASP A 181 18.90 22.88 3.56
C ASP A 181 17.75 21.88 3.38
N GLY A 182 17.52 21.36 2.16
CA GLY A 182 16.53 20.32 1.88
C GLY A 182 15.07 20.81 1.84
N VAL A 183 14.82 22.11 1.98
CA VAL A 183 13.50 22.73 1.85
C VAL A 183 13.24 23.20 0.42
N ALA A 184 11.97 23.47 0.09
CA ALA A 184 11.57 24.01 -1.22
C ALA A 184 12.40 25.23 -1.60
N ASP A 185 12.68 25.42 -2.90
CA ASP A 185 13.35 26.63 -3.41
C ASP A 185 12.41 27.62 -4.11
N ASP A 186 11.32 27.11 -4.69
CA ASP A 186 10.24 27.89 -5.30
C ASP A 186 9.48 28.73 -4.27
N ALA A 187 9.18 29.99 -4.61
CA ALA A 187 8.59 30.94 -3.68
C ALA A 187 7.15 30.58 -3.26
N ASP A 188 6.34 30.07 -4.20
CA ASP A 188 4.96 29.69 -3.93
C ASP A 188 4.92 28.43 -3.06
N LEU A 189 5.77 27.45 -3.35
CA LEU A 189 5.89 26.26 -2.51
C LEU A 189 6.42 26.60 -1.10
N LYS A 190 7.47 27.44 -0.98
CA LYS A 190 8.02 27.93 0.30
C LYS A 190 6.95 28.56 1.21
N ALA A 191 5.97 29.26 0.65
CA ALA A 191 4.89 29.86 1.42
C ALA A 191 3.93 28.82 2.05
N THR A 192 4.00 27.57 1.58
CA THR A 192 3.10 26.49 2.02
C THR A 192 3.77 25.43 2.88
N ILE A 193 5.07 25.21 2.71
CA ILE A 193 5.81 24.13 3.37
C ILE A 193 7.22 24.60 3.79
N THR A 194 7.62 24.23 4.99
CA THR A 194 8.93 24.55 5.59
C THR A 194 9.73 23.32 6.04
N VAL A 195 9.13 22.13 6.00
CA VAL A 195 9.86 20.87 6.23
C VAL A 195 10.71 20.50 5.02
N HIS A 196 11.65 19.58 5.23
CA HIS A 196 12.38 18.95 4.15
C HIS A 196 11.41 18.29 3.16
N ILE A 197 11.55 18.59 1.86
CA ILE A 197 10.62 18.14 0.82
C ILE A 197 11.12 16.95 -0.01
N GLY A 198 12.34 16.48 0.24
CA GLY A 198 12.92 15.35 -0.51
C GLY A 198 12.05 14.08 -0.45
N ASP A 199 11.57 13.72 0.75
CA ASP A 199 10.69 12.56 0.93
C ASP A 199 9.31 12.76 0.31
N PHE A 200 8.80 14.01 0.28
CA PHE A 200 7.54 14.36 -0.38
C PHE A 200 7.65 14.18 -1.90
N ILE A 201 8.74 14.66 -2.50
CA ILE A 201 9.03 14.48 -3.93
C ILE A 201 9.11 12.98 -4.26
N ASN A 202 9.91 12.22 -3.51
CA ASN A 202 10.14 10.80 -3.77
C ASN A 202 8.85 9.97 -3.67
N VAL A 203 8.04 10.18 -2.62
CA VAL A 203 6.80 9.41 -2.45
C VAL A 203 5.76 9.74 -3.53
N VAL A 204 5.65 11.01 -3.94
CA VAL A 204 4.70 11.41 -5.00
C VAL A 204 5.17 10.92 -6.37
N GLU A 205 6.47 11.02 -6.68
CA GLU A 205 7.06 10.46 -7.91
C GLU A 205 6.71 8.97 -8.04
N GLN A 206 6.96 8.18 -6.98
CA GLN A 206 6.65 6.75 -6.98
C GLN A 206 5.15 6.49 -7.05
N ALA A 207 4.32 7.30 -6.38
CA ALA A 207 2.87 7.14 -6.44
C ALA A 207 2.33 7.33 -7.88
N VAL A 208 2.84 8.32 -8.62
CA VAL A 208 2.50 8.53 -10.03
C VAL A 208 3.02 7.39 -10.91
N ALA A 209 4.27 6.96 -10.71
CA ALA A 209 4.85 5.85 -11.47
C ALA A 209 4.10 4.52 -11.24
N ASN A 210 3.52 4.33 -10.06
CA ASN A 210 2.73 3.15 -9.70
C ASN A 210 1.26 3.25 -10.10
N ALA A 211 0.81 4.38 -10.67
CA ALA A 211 -0.60 4.60 -11.00
C ALA A 211 -1.09 3.60 -12.05
N LYS A 212 -2.26 3.00 -11.81
CA LYS A 212 -2.89 2.02 -12.69
C LYS A 212 -4.38 2.31 -12.81
N SER A 213 -4.97 1.87 -13.91
CA SER A 213 -6.42 1.88 -14.05
C SER A 213 -7.05 0.99 -12.98
N ALA A 214 -7.89 1.59 -12.14
CA ALA A 214 -8.60 0.91 -11.06
C ALA A 214 -10.09 1.32 -10.99
N GLY A 215 -10.58 2.04 -12.01
CA GLY A 215 -11.98 2.46 -12.12
C GLY A 215 -12.27 3.93 -11.78
N ALA A 216 -11.25 4.70 -11.35
CA ALA A 216 -11.41 6.12 -11.04
C ALA A 216 -11.77 6.94 -12.28
N GLN A 217 -12.59 7.96 -12.10
CA GLN A 217 -13.12 8.84 -13.15
C GLN A 217 -12.90 10.31 -12.77
N THR A 218 -12.93 11.17 -13.78
CA THR A 218 -12.88 12.62 -13.58
C THR A 218 -14.06 13.08 -12.74
N GLY A 219 -13.77 13.85 -11.70
CA GLY A 219 -14.77 14.31 -10.73
C GLY A 219 -14.87 13.45 -9.48
N ASP A 220 -14.24 12.28 -9.46
CA ASP A 220 -14.11 11.49 -8.23
C ASP A 220 -13.24 12.20 -7.20
N LYS A 221 -13.54 11.94 -5.93
CA LYS A 221 -12.72 12.41 -4.80
C LYS A 221 -11.76 11.33 -4.34
N LEU A 222 -10.47 11.64 -4.25
CA LEU A 222 -9.47 10.71 -3.74
C LEU A 222 -9.49 10.67 -2.21
N GLY A 223 -9.62 9.47 -1.67
CA GLY A 223 -9.49 9.16 -0.25
C GLY A 223 -8.40 8.13 0.01
N TYR A 224 -7.89 8.14 1.25
CA TYR A 224 -6.96 7.11 1.73
C TYR A 224 -7.17 6.83 3.21
N GLY A 225 -6.81 5.62 3.64
CA GLY A 225 -6.79 5.20 5.03
C GLY A 225 -5.51 4.46 5.34
N ILE A 226 -4.89 4.78 6.49
CA ILE A 226 -3.75 4.05 7.03
C ILE A 226 -4.16 3.47 8.37
N VAL A 227 -3.98 2.17 8.55
CA VAL A 227 -4.24 1.48 9.82
C VAL A 227 -2.94 0.81 10.24
N THR A 228 -2.36 1.27 11.34
CA THR A 228 -1.08 0.76 11.83
C THR A 228 -1.21 0.13 13.20
N GLY A 229 -0.66 -1.07 13.36
CA GLY A 229 -0.63 -1.81 14.61
C GLY A 229 0.74 -2.41 14.89
N ILE A 230 1.00 -2.66 16.18
CA ILE A 230 2.26 -3.21 16.68
C ILE A 230 2.09 -4.56 17.39
N SER A 231 0.90 -5.16 17.30
CA SER A 231 0.48 -6.33 18.09
C SER A 231 1.29 -7.60 17.86
N LYS A 232 2.09 -7.66 16.79
CA LYS A 232 2.99 -8.78 16.48
C LYS A 232 4.42 -8.58 16.98
N SER A 233 4.69 -7.47 17.67
CA SER A 233 5.96 -7.26 18.35
C SER A 233 6.17 -8.28 19.48
N LYS A 234 7.42 -8.64 19.75
CA LYS A 234 7.81 -9.61 20.77
C LYS A 234 9.07 -9.19 21.51
N ASP A 235 9.15 -9.56 22.78
CA ASP A 235 10.39 -9.49 23.57
C ASP A 235 11.51 -10.29 22.92
N ALA A 236 12.74 -9.90 23.22
CA ALA A 236 13.89 -10.77 23.05
C ALA A 236 13.91 -11.90 24.09
N ALA A 237 14.52 -13.02 23.71
CA ALA A 237 14.84 -14.15 24.57
C ALA A 237 16.31 -14.52 24.41
N ALA A 238 16.80 -15.45 25.22
CA ALA A 238 18.21 -15.86 25.20
C ALA A 238 18.67 -16.42 23.83
N ASP A 239 17.75 -17.04 23.09
CA ASP A 239 17.97 -17.72 21.81
C ASP A 239 17.09 -17.19 20.66
N ALA A 240 16.39 -16.06 20.88
CA ALA A 240 15.55 -15.44 19.87
C ALA A 240 15.63 -13.91 19.94
N ALA A 241 15.78 -13.27 18.78
CA ALA A 241 15.73 -11.82 18.68
C ALA A 241 14.34 -11.29 19.10
N GLY A 242 14.34 -10.17 19.79
CA GLY A 242 13.15 -9.34 19.95
C GLY A 242 12.80 -8.67 18.64
N VAL A 243 11.52 -8.37 18.47
CA VAL A 243 10.97 -7.79 17.25
C VAL A 243 10.03 -6.66 17.64
N ALA A 244 10.31 -5.45 17.17
CA ALA A 244 9.33 -4.39 17.09
C ALA A 244 8.80 -4.34 15.65
N GLN A 245 7.53 -4.68 15.46
CA GLN A 245 6.89 -4.68 14.14
C GLN A 245 5.96 -3.49 14.00
N ALA A 246 6.10 -2.73 12.93
CA ALA A 246 5.06 -1.87 12.39
C ALA A 246 4.33 -2.61 11.26
N TYR A 247 3.08 -3.01 11.51
CA TYR A 247 2.19 -3.52 10.49
C TYR A 247 1.27 -2.38 10.06
N SER A 248 1.39 -1.93 8.82
CA SER A 248 0.55 -0.86 8.27
C SER A 248 -0.24 -1.39 7.08
N THR A 249 -1.56 -1.22 7.13
CA THR A 249 -2.48 -1.44 6.01
C THR A 249 -2.79 -0.10 5.37
N TYR A 250 -2.67 -0.02 4.05
CA TYR A 250 -2.97 1.15 3.23
C TYR A 250 -4.18 0.85 2.35
N THR A 251 -5.21 1.68 2.45
CA THR A 251 -6.39 1.61 1.59
C THR A 251 -6.48 2.92 0.82
N ILE A 252 -6.59 2.84 -0.49
CA ILE A 252 -6.75 3.99 -1.39
C ILE A 252 -8.04 3.77 -2.14
N ALA A 253 -8.95 4.75 -2.08
CA ALA A 253 -10.22 4.66 -2.77
C ALA A 253 -10.60 6.00 -3.37
N SER A 254 -11.22 5.97 -4.56
CA SER A 254 -11.88 7.15 -5.12
C SER A 254 -13.39 7.00 -4.99
N PHE A 255 -14.07 8.12 -4.77
CA PHE A 255 -15.51 8.16 -4.53
C PHE A 255 -16.19 9.02 -5.59
N GLY A 256 -17.18 8.44 -6.26
CA GLY A 256 -18.04 9.15 -7.19
C GLY A 256 -19.00 10.12 -6.48
N ALA A 257 -19.70 10.93 -7.26
CA ALA A 257 -20.65 11.92 -6.74
C ALA A 257 -21.82 11.31 -5.95
N ASP A 258 -22.12 10.02 -6.14
CA ASP A 258 -23.13 9.26 -5.41
C ASP A 258 -22.59 8.63 -4.12
N GLY A 259 -21.34 8.90 -3.76
CA GLY A 259 -20.68 8.37 -2.56
C GLY A 259 -20.21 6.93 -2.70
N LYS A 260 -20.29 6.33 -3.89
CA LYS A 260 -19.80 4.97 -4.14
C LYS A 260 -18.32 4.96 -4.50
N ILE A 261 -17.66 3.89 -4.11
CA ILE A 261 -16.27 3.60 -4.46
C ILE A 261 -16.19 3.32 -5.96
N THR A 262 -15.41 4.10 -6.69
CA THR A 262 -15.17 3.92 -8.13
C THR A 262 -13.84 3.24 -8.40
N SER A 263 -12.84 3.47 -7.55
CA SER A 263 -11.59 2.70 -7.50
C SER A 263 -11.23 2.33 -6.09
N CYS A 264 -10.55 1.19 -5.94
CA CYS A 264 -10.02 0.72 -4.67
C CYS A 264 -8.69 0.00 -4.90
N VAL A 265 -7.70 0.31 -4.07
CA VAL A 265 -6.41 -0.37 -4.00
C VAL A 265 -6.06 -0.58 -2.54
N ILE A 266 -5.63 -1.80 -2.20
CA ILE A 266 -5.24 -2.16 -0.84
C ILE A 266 -3.84 -2.76 -0.88
N ASP A 267 -3.02 -2.34 0.08
CA ASP A 267 -1.68 -2.87 0.31
C ASP A 267 -1.36 -2.92 1.81
N ALA A 268 -0.27 -3.57 2.18
CA ALA A 268 0.26 -3.51 3.52
C ALA A 268 1.78 -3.64 3.54
N SER A 269 2.42 -3.11 4.57
CA SER A 269 3.84 -3.34 4.86
C SER A 269 4.02 -3.94 6.26
N GLN A 270 5.04 -4.78 6.40
CA GLN A 270 5.48 -5.31 7.69
C GLN A 270 6.95 -4.97 7.88
N VAL A 271 7.22 -3.88 8.59
CA VAL A 271 8.58 -3.42 8.84
C VAL A 271 8.97 -3.83 10.25
N ASN A 272 10.10 -4.53 10.36
CA ASN A 272 10.60 -5.03 11.64
C ASN A 272 11.91 -4.34 12.01
N VAL A 273 12.00 -3.91 13.27
CA VAL A 273 13.26 -3.55 13.93
C VAL A 273 13.57 -4.66 14.93
N ASN A 274 14.66 -5.38 14.69
CA ASN A 274 15.09 -6.48 15.55
C ASN A 274 16.08 -5.96 16.59
N PHE A 275 16.02 -6.52 17.79
CA PHE A 275 16.96 -6.24 18.87
C PHE A 275 17.26 -7.50 19.67
N ASP A 276 18.38 -7.54 20.38
CA ASP A 276 18.79 -8.69 21.18
C ASP A 276 18.39 -8.57 22.67
N ALA A 277 18.71 -9.60 23.45
CA ALA A 277 18.43 -9.65 24.89
C ALA A 277 19.27 -8.65 25.72
N ALA A 278 20.26 -7.98 25.11
CA ALA A 278 21.01 -6.87 25.71
C ALA A 278 20.46 -5.50 25.24
N GLY A 279 19.30 -5.48 24.59
CA GLY A 279 18.67 -4.28 24.08
C GLY A 279 19.49 -3.61 22.97
N LYS A 280 20.27 -4.37 22.20
CA LYS A 280 21.00 -3.87 21.03
C LYS A 280 20.24 -4.16 19.76
N ILE A 281 20.08 -3.14 18.93
CA ILE A 281 19.45 -3.31 17.62
C ILE A 281 20.36 -4.16 16.74
N THR A 282 19.77 -5.17 16.11
CA THR A 282 20.44 -6.09 15.19
C THR A 282 20.01 -5.87 13.74
N SER A 283 18.95 -5.12 13.49
CA SER A 283 18.59 -4.66 12.14
C SER A 283 19.62 -3.68 11.58
N ASP A 284 19.86 -3.74 10.27
CA ASP A 284 20.64 -2.71 9.57
C ASP A 284 19.82 -1.41 9.48
N LEU A 285 20.21 -0.41 10.26
CA LEU A 285 19.54 0.90 10.29
C LEU A 285 19.69 1.71 9.01
N LYS A 286 20.57 1.28 8.08
CA LYS A 286 20.74 1.88 6.76
C LYS A 286 19.94 1.16 5.68
N ALA A 287 19.25 0.07 6.02
CA ALA A 287 18.38 -0.62 5.08
C ALA A 287 17.33 0.36 4.53
N ALA A 288 17.11 0.32 3.22
CA ALA A 288 16.16 1.17 2.51
C ALA A 288 15.17 0.36 1.64
N ASP A 289 15.34 -0.97 1.57
CA ASP A 289 14.49 -1.85 0.74
C ASP A 289 13.35 -2.48 1.56
N PHE A 290 12.49 -1.63 2.12
CA PHE A 290 11.28 -2.08 2.82
C PHE A 290 10.11 -2.17 1.85
N LYS A 291 9.90 -3.37 1.29
CA LYS A 291 8.84 -3.60 0.31
C LYS A 291 7.49 -3.84 0.97
N THR A 292 6.46 -3.29 0.34
CA THR A 292 5.06 -3.64 0.65
C THR A 292 4.72 -5.03 0.12
N LYS A 293 3.58 -5.58 0.56
CA LYS A 293 3.11 -6.89 0.10
C LYS A 293 2.79 -6.91 -1.39
N ASN A 294 2.27 -5.80 -1.94
CA ASN A 294 2.05 -5.72 -3.38
C ASN A 294 3.36 -5.63 -4.17
N GLN A 295 4.39 -4.96 -3.64
CA GLN A 295 5.72 -4.94 -4.24
C GLN A 295 6.44 -6.30 -4.14
N LEU A 296 6.19 -7.07 -3.08
CA LEU A 296 6.69 -8.44 -2.92
C LEU A 296 5.97 -9.42 -3.86
N GLY A 297 4.64 -9.30 -4.00
CA GLY A 297 3.83 -10.25 -4.76
C GLY A 297 4.06 -11.69 -4.29
N GLU A 298 4.41 -12.57 -5.23
CA GLU A 298 4.78 -13.97 -4.96
C GLU A 298 5.90 -14.13 -3.93
N ALA A 299 6.83 -13.18 -3.84
CA ALA A 299 7.94 -13.24 -2.90
C ALA A 299 7.48 -13.15 -1.44
N TYR A 300 6.26 -12.68 -1.17
CA TYR A 300 5.68 -12.70 0.17
C TYR A 300 5.42 -14.14 0.65
N GLY A 301 5.06 -15.05 -0.26
CA GLY A 301 5.01 -16.50 -0.02
C GLY A 301 3.80 -17.01 0.75
N MET A 302 2.71 -16.24 0.81
CA MET A 302 1.48 -16.63 1.51
C MET A 302 0.72 -17.77 0.83
N LYS A 303 0.93 -18.03 -0.47
CA LYS A 303 0.26 -19.12 -1.19
C LYS A 303 0.34 -20.46 -0.48
N LYS A 304 1.46 -20.75 0.19
CA LYS A 304 1.68 -22.00 0.94
C LYS A 304 0.79 -22.14 2.17
N ALA A 305 0.44 -21.03 2.80
CA ALA A 305 -0.41 -20.98 4.00
C ALA A 305 -1.88 -20.65 3.67
N SER A 306 -2.16 -20.20 2.45
CA SER A 306 -3.48 -19.82 1.98
C SER A 306 -4.31 -21.05 1.60
N ALA A 307 -5.46 -21.24 2.27
CA ALA A 307 -6.37 -22.35 1.98
C ALA A 307 -6.95 -22.30 0.56
N ILE A 308 -6.96 -21.11 -0.07
CA ILE A 308 -7.43 -20.88 -1.43
C ILE A 308 -6.30 -20.78 -2.46
N GLY A 309 -5.05 -21.04 -2.06
CA GLY A 309 -3.89 -21.05 -2.97
C GLY A 309 -3.55 -19.68 -3.58
N LYS A 310 -4.02 -18.59 -2.98
CA LYS A 310 -3.75 -17.20 -3.41
C LYS A 310 -2.75 -16.50 -2.50
N GLU A 311 -1.89 -15.68 -3.08
CA GLU A 311 -1.05 -14.73 -2.36
C GLU A 311 -1.88 -13.64 -1.67
N TRP A 312 -1.26 -12.94 -0.72
CA TRP A 312 -1.94 -11.87 0.01
C TRP A 312 -2.41 -10.74 -0.93
N ASN A 313 -1.57 -10.32 -1.88
CA ASN A 313 -1.90 -9.25 -2.82
C ASN A 313 -3.07 -9.63 -3.76
N GLU A 314 -3.18 -10.90 -4.16
CA GLU A 314 -4.30 -11.41 -4.96
C GLU A 314 -5.62 -11.36 -4.17
N GLN A 315 -5.57 -11.66 -2.87
CA GLN A 315 -6.73 -11.57 -1.99
C GLN A 315 -7.13 -10.10 -1.72
N ALA A 316 -6.16 -9.24 -1.44
CA ALA A 316 -6.40 -7.81 -1.26
C ALA A 316 -7.00 -7.17 -2.53
N ALA A 317 -6.51 -7.55 -3.72
CA ALA A 317 -7.08 -7.12 -4.99
C ALA A 317 -8.51 -7.65 -5.20
N SER A 318 -8.80 -8.90 -4.78
CA SER A 318 -10.15 -9.46 -4.86
C SER A 318 -11.13 -8.69 -3.96
N PHE A 319 -10.71 -8.34 -2.74
CA PHE A 319 -11.51 -7.49 -1.85
C PHE A 319 -11.71 -6.08 -2.42
N ALA A 320 -10.65 -5.47 -2.97
CA ALA A 320 -10.73 -4.15 -3.58
C ALA A 320 -11.72 -4.12 -4.76
N ALA A 321 -11.69 -5.13 -5.63
CA ALA A 321 -12.64 -5.28 -6.72
C ALA A 321 -14.08 -5.48 -6.21
N TYR A 322 -14.27 -6.24 -5.13
CA TYR A 322 -15.57 -6.37 -4.48
C TYR A 322 -16.09 -5.03 -3.94
N ALA A 323 -15.21 -4.16 -3.45
CA ALA A 323 -15.57 -2.87 -2.89
C ALA A 323 -16.01 -1.83 -3.92
N THR A 324 -15.51 -1.93 -5.15
CA THR A 324 -15.96 -1.06 -6.25
C THR A 324 -17.48 -1.19 -6.48
N GLY A 325 -18.14 -0.04 -6.63
CA GLY A 325 -19.59 0.08 -6.78
C GLY A 325 -20.38 0.05 -5.46
N LYS A 326 -19.71 -0.04 -4.30
CA LYS A 326 -20.33 0.00 -2.98
C LYS A 326 -20.00 1.30 -2.24
N THR A 327 -20.79 1.63 -1.25
CA THR A 327 -20.52 2.69 -0.27
C THR A 327 -19.58 2.18 0.82
N ALA A 328 -18.92 3.10 1.54
CA ALA A 328 -18.09 2.72 2.68
C ALA A 328 -18.89 1.99 3.76
N SER A 329 -20.14 2.43 4.01
CA SER A 329 -21.03 1.80 4.99
C SER A 329 -21.33 0.33 4.67
N GLU A 330 -21.53 0.00 3.39
CA GLU A 330 -21.74 -1.40 2.96
C GLU A 330 -20.50 -2.26 3.24
N ILE A 331 -19.30 -1.69 3.06
CA ILE A 331 -18.04 -2.40 3.36
C ILE A 331 -17.80 -2.56 4.85
N THR A 332 -17.99 -1.51 5.63
CA THR A 332 -17.84 -1.57 7.10
C THR A 332 -18.88 -2.45 7.76
N GLY A 333 -20.00 -2.71 7.09
CA GLY A 333 -21.06 -3.61 7.54
C GLY A 333 -20.81 -5.10 7.26
N LEU A 334 -19.74 -5.47 6.54
CA LEU A 334 -19.44 -6.87 6.26
C LEU A 334 -19.12 -7.62 7.55
N ALA A 335 -19.75 -8.78 7.72
CA ALA A 335 -19.48 -9.67 8.84
C ALA A 335 -18.14 -10.41 8.66
N ILE A 336 -17.45 -10.61 9.78
CA ILE A 336 -16.17 -11.31 9.86
C ILE A 336 -16.25 -12.48 10.84
N ASP A 337 -15.44 -13.50 10.60
CA ASP A 337 -15.20 -14.55 11.58
C ASP A 337 -14.42 -13.94 12.76
N GLU A 338 -14.90 -14.15 13.98
CA GLU A 338 -14.31 -13.53 15.18
C GLU A 338 -12.91 -14.05 15.51
N ASN A 339 -12.53 -15.24 15.03
CA ASN A 339 -11.21 -15.83 15.30
C ASN A 339 -10.19 -15.47 14.22
N GLU A 340 -10.60 -15.54 12.96
CA GLU A 340 -9.70 -15.34 11.81
C GLU A 340 -9.73 -13.89 11.28
N GLY A 341 -10.77 -13.13 11.60
CA GLY A 341 -11.04 -11.79 11.05
C GLY A 341 -11.42 -11.81 9.56
N ALA A 342 -11.51 -13.00 8.95
CA ALA A 342 -11.82 -13.22 7.54
C ALA A 342 -13.31 -12.95 7.25
N PRO A 343 -13.69 -12.57 6.02
CA PRO A 343 -15.10 -12.33 5.70
C PRO A 343 -15.93 -13.60 5.87
N THR A 344 -17.17 -13.46 6.36
CA THR A 344 -18.13 -14.58 6.38
C THR A 344 -19.00 -14.66 5.15
N ASP A 345 -19.04 -13.58 4.35
CA ASP A 345 -19.76 -13.48 3.09
C ASP A 345 -19.27 -14.55 2.08
N ALA A 346 -20.21 -15.23 1.43
CA ALA A 346 -19.90 -16.37 0.57
C ALA A 346 -19.14 -15.97 -0.70
N ASP A 347 -19.45 -14.80 -1.27
CA ASP A 347 -18.83 -14.30 -2.50
C ASP A 347 -17.39 -13.86 -2.24
N LEU A 348 -17.13 -13.30 -1.06
CA LEU A 348 -15.78 -12.96 -0.62
C LEU A 348 -14.96 -14.18 -0.20
N LYS A 349 -15.54 -15.15 0.52
CA LYS A 349 -14.81 -16.32 1.04
C LYS A 349 -14.08 -17.15 -0.02
N ALA A 350 -14.63 -17.21 -1.23
CA ALA A 350 -14.00 -17.93 -2.33
C ALA A 350 -12.68 -17.28 -2.81
N SER A 351 -12.45 -16.01 -2.46
CA SER A 351 -11.34 -15.20 -2.97
C SER A 351 -10.52 -14.48 -1.90
N VAL A 352 -11.02 -14.40 -0.66
CA VAL A 352 -10.44 -13.67 0.46
C VAL A 352 -10.57 -14.50 1.74
N THR A 353 -9.43 -14.92 2.29
CA THR A 353 -9.33 -15.62 3.58
C THR A 353 -8.45 -14.86 4.58
N VAL A 354 -7.84 -13.76 4.18
CA VAL A 354 -7.15 -12.84 5.10
C VAL A 354 -8.15 -12.08 5.96
N GLY A 355 -7.71 -11.63 7.13
CA GLY A 355 -8.51 -10.73 7.95
C GLY A 355 -8.78 -9.40 7.26
N ILE A 356 -10.03 -8.93 7.28
CA ILE A 356 -10.46 -7.72 6.55
C ILE A 356 -10.80 -6.52 7.45
N GLY A 357 -10.67 -6.65 8.79
CA GLY A 357 -11.01 -5.56 9.72
C GLY A 357 -10.25 -4.26 9.44
N ASP A 358 -8.95 -4.36 9.13
CA ASP A 358 -8.14 -3.20 8.74
C ASP A 358 -8.54 -2.66 7.36
N PHE A 359 -9.02 -3.51 6.44
CA PHE A 359 -9.51 -3.08 5.13
C PHE A 359 -10.79 -2.25 5.28
N GLN A 360 -11.71 -2.72 6.13
CA GLN A 360 -12.95 -2.02 6.47
C GLN A 360 -12.66 -0.66 7.12
N THR A 361 -11.78 -0.67 8.13
CA THR A 361 -11.36 0.56 8.82
C THR A 361 -10.67 1.52 7.84
N GLY A 362 -9.81 1.01 6.97
CA GLY A 362 -9.14 1.78 5.93
C GLY A 362 -10.12 2.43 4.94
N ILE A 363 -11.18 1.73 4.52
CA ILE A 363 -12.23 2.29 3.65
C ILE A 363 -12.99 3.41 4.35
N SER A 364 -13.33 3.24 5.63
CA SER A 364 -13.98 4.30 6.43
C SER A 364 -13.10 5.56 6.53
N LYS A 365 -11.80 5.38 6.80
CA LYS A 365 -10.83 6.48 6.80
C LYS A 365 -10.69 7.12 5.41
N ALA A 366 -10.69 6.31 4.34
CA ALA A 366 -10.62 6.81 2.98
C ALA A 366 -11.80 7.71 2.64
N GLU A 367 -13.03 7.31 2.97
CA GLU A 367 -14.22 8.15 2.79
C GLU A 367 -14.10 9.47 3.57
N ALA A 368 -13.65 9.41 4.83
CA ALA A 368 -13.45 10.61 5.65
C ALA A 368 -12.40 11.57 5.08
N ASN A 369 -11.40 11.06 4.36
CA ASN A 369 -10.32 11.83 3.74
C ASN A 369 -10.61 12.25 2.29
N ALA A 370 -11.70 11.75 1.68
CA ALA A 370 -12.15 12.11 0.34
C ALA A 370 -12.88 13.47 0.33
N LYS A 371 -12.13 14.54 0.63
CA LYS A 371 -12.65 15.91 0.75
C LYS A 371 -12.47 16.72 -0.53
#